data_AF-F0QVM2-F1
#
_entry.id   AF-F0QVM2-F1
#
_cell.length_a   1.000
_cell.length_b   1.000
_cell.length_c   1.000
_cell.angle_alpha   90.00
_cell.angle_beta   90.00
_cell.angle_gamma   90.00
#
_symmetry.space_group_name_H-M   'P 1'
#
loop_
_entity.id
_entity.type
_entity.pdbx_description
1 polymer ?
#
loop_
_entity_poly.entity_id
_entity_poly.type
_entity_poly.pdbx_seq_one_letter_code
_entity_poly.pdbx_strand_id
1 'polypeptide(L)'
;MIEDYTTLDELLMRNMRQALSLVVMVGGGYDESINSVFLRVWNGLTGNAGFIEDVHALAIQYRRGLIREANFAGELIDLLSRRSFSLVDLIMMNNYLKLVNDINVLDLGLAVFYENPESILAGVREPADLVPNKLVSRELTIDLEAKCMVVKRSFSVYLSRQYESSIYVVDWSNPGLIPYSKFALPRVEGVEVSDPVFSAIVRFGVRAVSRVVGKDFILTLPKPMDVKTDADYCVGNVFVSLPQSMGLSDYLSLIGKLMGMGYNVRRSPFTRVDELIEHCLSSREQEVK
;
A
#
# COMPACT_ATOMS: atom_id res chain seq x y z
N MET A 1 -7.05 17.79 -0.45
CA MET A 1 -7.78 16.53 -0.20
C MET A 1 -8.79 16.36 -1.34
N ILE A 2 -9.01 15.15 -1.85
CA ILE A 2 -10.07 14.93 -2.86
C ILE A 2 -11.39 15.00 -2.10
N GLU A 3 -12.23 15.99 -2.42
CA GLU A 3 -13.50 16.23 -1.72
C GLU A 3 -14.67 15.48 -2.39
N ASP A 4 -14.50 15.05 -3.64
CA ASP A 4 -15.44 14.24 -4.41
C ASP A 4 -14.75 13.51 -5.60
N TYR A 5 -15.44 12.56 -6.22
CA TYR A 5 -14.88 11.80 -7.37
C TYR A 5 -14.66 12.66 -8.62
N THR A 6 -15.33 13.81 -8.75
CA THR A 6 -15.10 14.75 -9.86
C THR A 6 -13.70 15.35 -9.78
N THR A 7 -13.27 15.73 -8.58
CA THR A 7 -11.92 16.22 -8.32
C THR A 7 -10.87 15.13 -8.58
N LEU A 8 -11.18 13.86 -8.27
CA LEU A 8 -10.32 12.73 -8.59
C LEU A 8 -10.15 12.56 -10.11
N ASP A 9 -11.23 12.62 -10.87
CA ASP A 9 -11.20 12.49 -12.33
C ASP A 9 -10.35 13.58 -12.99
N GLU A 10 -10.48 14.83 -12.52
CA GLU A 10 -9.60 15.92 -13.00
C GLU A 10 -8.12 15.67 -12.68
N LEU A 11 -7.82 15.18 -11.47
CA LEU A 11 -6.45 14.88 -11.06
C LEU A 11 -5.86 13.69 -11.80
N LEU A 12 -6.64 12.65 -12.08
CA LEU A 12 -6.19 11.51 -12.89
C LEU A 12 -5.71 11.97 -14.28
N MET A 13 -6.39 12.97 -14.86
CA MET A 13 -6.04 13.51 -16.18
C MET A 13 -4.89 14.52 -16.14
N ARG A 14 -4.74 15.31 -15.05
CA ARG A 14 -3.74 16.40 -14.95
C ARG A 14 -2.45 16.00 -14.22
N ASN A 15 -2.55 15.22 -13.16
CA ASN A 15 -1.45 14.81 -12.30
C ASN A 15 -1.69 13.42 -11.69
N MET A 16 -1.57 12.40 -12.55
CA MET A 16 -1.85 11.01 -12.21
C MET A 16 -1.05 10.51 -10.99
N ARG A 17 0.22 10.88 -10.86
CA ARG A 17 1.07 10.43 -9.73
C ARG A 17 0.48 10.86 -8.39
N GLN A 18 0.03 12.11 -8.32
CA GLN A 18 -0.66 12.64 -7.15
C GLN A 18 -2.00 11.93 -6.93
N ALA A 19 -2.79 11.73 -7.99
CA ALA A 19 -4.08 11.04 -7.89
C ALA A 19 -3.94 9.62 -7.32
N LEU A 20 -3.04 8.80 -7.86
CA LEU A 20 -2.82 7.41 -7.43
C LEU A 20 -2.38 7.31 -5.96
N SER A 21 -1.60 8.28 -5.48
CA SER A 21 -1.18 8.33 -4.07
C SER A 21 -2.33 8.70 -3.14
N LEU A 22 -3.32 9.46 -3.62
CA LEU A 22 -4.48 9.90 -2.84
C LEU A 22 -5.59 8.84 -2.77
N VAL A 23 -5.69 7.97 -3.78
CA VAL A 23 -6.67 6.87 -3.83
C VAL A 23 -6.49 5.89 -2.66
N VAL A 24 -5.28 5.72 -2.15
CA VAL A 24 -5.02 4.81 -1.02
C VAL A 24 -5.82 5.20 0.24
N MET A 25 -6.14 6.49 0.38
CA MET A 25 -6.89 7.04 1.51
C MET A 25 -8.41 7.18 1.25
N VAL A 26 -8.86 7.01 0.01
CA VAL A 26 -10.26 7.20 -0.41
C VAL A 26 -10.75 5.92 -1.09
N GLY A 27 -11.69 5.22 -0.46
CA GLY A 27 -12.22 3.97 -1.02
C GLY A 27 -13.75 3.90 -1.04
N GLY A 28 -14.24 3.04 -1.92
CA GLY A 28 -15.67 2.77 -2.13
C GLY A 28 -16.36 3.81 -2.99
N GLY A 29 -17.53 3.47 -3.57
CA GLY A 29 -18.48 4.40 -4.16
C GLY A 29 -18.14 5.01 -5.53
N TYR A 30 -16.97 4.71 -6.10
CA TYR A 30 -16.59 5.21 -7.43
C TYR A 30 -17.43 4.59 -8.57
N ASP A 31 -17.43 5.26 -9.72
CA ASP A 31 -18.13 4.83 -10.93
C ASP A 31 -17.71 3.40 -11.32
N GLU A 32 -18.69 2.49 -11.24
CA GLU A 32 -18.51 1.07 -11.56
C GLU A 32 -18.73 0.78 -13.04
N SER A 33 -18.92 1.79 -13.89
CA SER A 33 -19.02 1.58 -15.33
C SER A 33 -17.68 1.14 -15.90
N ILE A 34 -17.73 0.21 -16.88
CA ILE A 34 -16.56 -0.18 -17.67
C ILE A 34 -15.95 1.03 -18.42
N ASN A 35 -16.72 2.10 -18.59
CA ASN A 35 -16.32 3.33 -19.26
C ASN A 35 -15.83 4.43 -18.30
N SER A 36 -15.61 4.09 -17.02
CA SER A 36 -15.14 5.06 -16.02
C SER A 36 -13.83 5.73 -16.45
N VAL A 37 -13.60 6.95 -15.98
CA VAL A 37 -12.36 7.71 -16.27
C VAL A 37 -11.14 6.89 -15.86
N PHE A 38 -11.18 6.27 -14.67
CA PHE A 38 -10.08 5.44 -14.18
C PHE A 38 -9.72 4.29 -15.14
N LEU A 39 -10.69 3.50 -15.60
CA LEU A 39 -10.42 2.37 -16.50
C LEU A 39 -9.90 2.83 -17.87
N ARG A 40 -10.40 3.96 -18.38
CA ARG A 40 -9.89 4.56 -19.63
C ARG A 40 -8.44 5.01 -19.49
N VAL A 41 -8.09 5.65 -18.37
CA VAL A 41 -6.71 6.03 -18.07
C VAL A 41 -5.82 4.79 -17.95
N TRP A 42 -6.24 3.77 -17.19
CA TRP A 42 -5.49 2.52 -17.06
C TRP A 42 -5.23 1.85 -18.41
N ASN A 43 -6.27 1.71 -19.25
CA ASN A 43 -6.11 1.14 -20.57
C ASN A 43 -5.20 1.98 -21.46
N GLY A 44 -5.26 3.31 -21.36
CA GLY A 44 -4.35 4.21 -22.07
C GLY A 44 -2.87 4.06 -21.68
N LEU A 45 -2.58 3.71 -20.43
CA LEU A 45 -1.21 3.54 -19.93
C LEU A 45 -0.59 2.20 -20.32
N THR A 46 -1.40 1.14 -20.35
CA THR A 46 -0.89 -0.24 -20.39
C THR A 46 -1.28 -0.98 -21.65
N GLY A 47 -2.38 -0.58 -22.31
CA GLY A 47 -2.99 -1.31 -23.42
C GLY A 47 -3.51 -2.70 -23.05
N ASN A 48 -3.57 -3.04 -21.76
CA ASN A 48 -3.83 -4.40 -21.29
C ASN A 48 -5.33 -4.67 -21.06
N ALA A 49 -6.14 -4.45 -22.11
CA ALA A 49 -7.60 -4.53 -22.03
C ALA A 49 -8.11 -5.83 -21.41
N GLY A 50 -7.53 -6.98 -21.78
CA GLY A 50 -7.95 -8.28 -21.24
C GLY A 50 -7.71 -8.44 -19.74
N PHE A 51 -6.61 -7.92 -19.20
CA PHE A 51 -6.37 -7.92 -17.75
C PHE A 51 -7.34 -6.97 -17.03
N ILE A 52 -7.56 -5.79 -17.61
CA ILE A 52 -8.48 -4.77 -17.06
C ILE A 52 -9.92 -5.30 -16.99
N GLU A 53 -10.39 -5.96 -18.05
CA GLU A 53 -11.73 -6.56 -18.12
C GLU A 53 -11.92 -7.66 -17.08
N ASP A 54 -10.92 -8.54 -16.90
CA ASP A 54 -10.97 -9.59 -15.88
C ASP A 54 -11.01 -9.00 -14.46
N VAL A 55 -10.14 -8.01 -14.17
CA VAL A 55 -10.13 -7.31 -12.87
C VAL A 55 -11.47 -6.62 -12.63
N HIS A 56 -12.01 -5.95 -13.64
CA HIS A 56 -13.31 -5.30 -13.57
C HIS A 56 -14.42 -6.30 -13.26
N ALA A 57 -14.48 -7.41 -14.00
CA ALA A 57 -15.48 -8.45 -13.78
C ALA A 57 -15.42 -9.01 -12.35
N LEU A 58 -14.22 -9.32 -11.85
CA LEU A 58 -14.03 -9.80 -10.47
C LEU A 58 -14.47 -8.75 -9.44
N ALA A 59 -14.08 -7.49 -9.63
CA ALA A 59 -14.44 -6.40 -8.72
C ALA A 59 -15.97 -6.23 -8.62
N ILE A 60 -16.68 -6.29 -9.75
CA ILE A 60 -18.14 -6.17 -9.80
C ILE A 60 -18.84 -7.40 -9.22
N GLN A 61 -18.34 -8.61 -9.48
CA GLN A 61 -18.87 -9.84 -8.87
C GLN A 61 -18.80 -9.78 -7.35
N TYR A 62 -17.66 -9.31 -6.80
CA TYR A 62 -17.51 -9.11 -5.36
C TYR A 62 -18.46 -8.03 -4.84
N ARG A 63 -18.51 -6.85 -5.50
CA ARG A 63 -19.39 -5.73 -5.12
C ARG A 63 -20.86 -6.13 -5.04
N ARG A 64 -21.31 -6.95 -5.99
CA ARG A 64 -22.69 -7.46 -6.07
C ARG A 64 -22.97 -8.64 -5.13
N GLY A 65 -21.98 -9.07 -4.34
CA GLY A 65 -22.11 -10.19 -3.40
C GLY A 65 -22.20 -11.57 -4.08
N LEU A 66 -21.82 -11.67 -5.36
CA LEU A 66 -21.84 -12.94 -6.10
C LEU A 66 -20.71 -13.87 -5.67
N ILE A 67 -19.59 -13.30 -5.21
CA ILE A 67 -18.46 -14.02 -4.64
C ILE A 67 -18.11 -13.47 -3.26
N ARG A 68 -17.61 -14.34 -2.38
CA ARG A 68 -17.12 -13.97 -1.04
C ARG A 68 -15.65 -13.57 -1.09
N GLU A 69 -15.17 -12.90 -0.05
CA GLU A 69 -13.79 -12.42 0.06
C GLU A 69 -12.74 -13.51 -0.20
N ALA A 70 -12.92 -14.70 0.37
CA ALA A 70 -12.01 -15.83 0.17
C ALA A 70 -11.95 -16.29 -1.30
N ASN A 71 -13.09 -16.32 -1.99
CA ASN A 71 -13.14 -16.67 -3.41
C ASN A 71 -12.50 -15.57 -4.25
N PHE A 72 -12.75 -14.31 -3.90
CA PHE A 72 -12.15 -13.18 -4.60
C PHE A 72 -10.62 -13.18 -4.50
N ALA A 73 -10.06 -13.49 -3.32
CA ALA A 73 -8.62 -13.67 -3.16
C ALA A 73 -8.08 -14.81 -4.05
N GLY A 74 -8.77 -15.94 -4.09
CA GLY A 74 -8.40 -17.09 -4.94
C GLY A 74 -8.39 -16.75 -6.43
N GLU A 75 -9.47 -16.14 -6.93
CA GLU A 75 -9.58 -15.72 -8.33
C GLU A 75 -8.50 -14.68 -8.71
N LEU A 76 -8.15 -13.78 -7.78
CA LEU A 76 -7.09 -12.81 -8.02
C LEU A 76 -5.70 -13.47 -8.12
N ILE A 77 -5.43 -14.48 -7.29
CA ILE A 77 -4.20 -15.29 -7.39
C ILE A 77 -4.14 -16.00 -8.74
N ASP A 78 -5.25 -16.59 -9.17
CA ASP A 78 -5.35 -17.29 -10.46
C ASP A 78 -5.17 -16.33 -11.63
N LEU A 79 -5.79 -15.14 -11.57
CA LEU A 79 -5.64 -14.10 -12.58
C LEU A 79 -4.18 -13.65 -12.69
N LEU A 80 -3.50 -13.36 -11.58
CA LEU A 80 -2.09 -12.99 -11.56
C LEU A 80 -1.16 -14.16 -11.93
N SER A 81 -1.63 -15.40 -11.84
CA SER A 81 -0.87 -16.56 -12.29
C SER A 81 -0.97 -16.79 -13.81
N ARG A 82 -2.05 -16.35 -14.45
CA ARG A 82 -2.29 -16.61 -15.89
C ARG A 82 -2.09 -15.36 -16.77
N ARG A 83 -2.40 -14.19 -16.20
CA ARG A 83 -2.21 -12.82 -16.69
C ARG A 83 -0.76 -12.46 -17.02
N SER A 84 -0.48 -11.92 -18.21
CA SER A 84 0.61 -10.96 -18.38
C SER A 84 0.17 -9.60 -17.81
N PHE A 85 1.04 -8.97 -17.04
CA PHE A 85 0.81 -7.65 -16.45
C PHE A 85 2.14 -6.92 -16.27
N SER A 86 2.06 -5.59 -16.18
CA SER A 86 3.15 -4.71 -15.80
C SER A 86 3.07 -4.30 -14.32
N LEU A 87 4.09 -3.62 -13.79
CA LEU A 87 3.98 -3.02 -12.45
C LEU A 87 2.86 -1.96 -12.40
N VAL A 88 2.68 -1.22 -13.51
CA VAL A 88 1.60 -0.23 -13.63
C VAL A 88 0.24 -0.91 -13.54
N ASP A 89 0.05 -2.06 -14.20
CA ASP A 89 -1.18 -2.84 -14.08
C ASP A 89 -1.49 -3.23 -12.63
N LEU A 90 -0.48 -3.65 -11.86
CA LEU A 90 -0.68 -4.01 -10.45
C LEU A 90 -1.06 -2.81 -9.58
N ILE A 91 -0.44 -1.65 -9.80
CA ILE A 91 -0.77 -0.40 -9.10
C ILE A 91 -2.20 0.01 -9.43
N MET A 92 -2.55 0.02 -10.71
CA MET A 92 -3.87 0.42 -11.18
C MET A 92 -4.95 -0.57 -10.71
N MET A 93 -4.67 -1.87 -10.73
CA MET A 93 -5.54 -2.90 -10.17
C MET A 93 -5.84 -2.64 -8.70
N ASN A 94 -4.82 -2.49 -7.85
CA ASN A 94 -5.04 -2.26 -6.41
C ASN A 94 -5.84 -1.00 -6.14
N ASN A 95 -5.53 0.09 -6.85
CA ASN A 95 -6.27 1.34 -6.74
C ASN A 95 -7.71 1.21 -7.25
N TYR A 96 -7.94 0.46 -8.33
CA TYR A 96 -9.28 0.21 -8.84
C TYR A 96 -10.13 -0.58 -7.84
N LEU A 97 -9.57 -1.64 -7.26
CA LEU A 97 -10.23 -2.41 -6.20
C LEU A 97 -10.57 -1.50 -5.02
N LYS A 98 -9.66 -0.61 -4.62
CA LYS A 98 -9.87 0.35 -3.53
C LYS A 98 -11.01 1.30 -3.83
N LEU A 99 -11.04 1.87 -5.04
CA LEU A 99 -12.08 2.81 -5.47
C LEU A 99 -13.47 2.18 -5.56
N VAL A 100 -13.57 0.96 -6.09
CA VAL A 100 -14.87 0.32 -6.33
C VAL A 100 -15.40 -0.38 -5.09
N ASN A 101 -14.52 -1.02 -4.32
CA ASN A 101 -14.91 -1.95 -3.25
C ASN A 101 -14.39 -1.57 -1.85
N ASP A 102 -13.65 -0.46 -1.71
CA ASP A 102 -12.95 -0.07 -0.47
C ASP A 102 -11.99 -1.13 0.08
N ILE A 103 -11.43 -1.96 -0.80
CA ILE A 103 -10.45 -3.00 -0.45
C ILE A 103 -9.33 -3.05 -1.49
N ASN A 104 -8.14 -3.50 -1.10
CA ASN A 104 -7.07 -3.89 -2.02
C ASN A 104 -6.53 -5.28 -1.67
N VAL A 105 -5.41 -5.71 -2.29
CA VAL A 105 -4.83 -7.04 -2.02
C VAL A 105 -4.48 -7.26 -0.54
N LEU A 106 -4.14 -6.20 0.19
CA LEU A 106 -3.80 -6.27 1.61
C LEU A 106 -4.99 -6.70 2.45
N ASP A 107 -6.17 -6.16 2.16
CA ASP A 107 -7.39 -6.48 2.90
C ASP A 107 -7.81 -7.95 2.70
N LEU A 108 -7.48 -8.52 1.54
CA LEU A 108 -7.68 -9.94 1.20
C LEU A 108 -6.68 -10.90 1.87
N GLY A 109 -5.78 -10.39 2.73
CA GLY A 109 -4.73 -11.19 3.37
C GLY A 109 -3.59 -11.58 2.43
N LEU A 110 -3.44 -10.86 1.32
CA LEU A 110 -2.34 -11.01 0.37
C LEU A 110 -1.41 -9.80 0.46
N ALA A 111 -0.18 -9.93 -0.03
CA ALA A 111 0.74 -8.81 -0.18
C ALA A 111 1.51 -8.96 -1.50
N VAL A 112 1.65 -7.86 -2.22
CA VAL A 112 2.49 -7.80 -3.43
C VAL A 112 3.82 -7.19 -3.05
N PHE A 113 4.88 -7.98 -3.08
CA PHE A 113 6.25 -7.53 -2.85
C PHE A 113 6.98 -7.38 -4.17
N TYR A 114 7.69 -6.29 -4.38
CA TYR A 114 8.53 -6.10 -5.56
C TYR A 114 9.92 -5.62 -5.19
N GLU A 115 10.93 -5.98 -6.00
CA GLU A 115 12.30 -5.53 -5.73
C GLU A 115 12.36 -4.00 -5.65
N ASN A 116 13.06 -3.48 -4.65
CA ASN A 116 13.15 -2.03 -4.51
C ASN A 116 13.84 -1.39 -5.75
N PRO A 117 13.19 -0.41 -6.43
CA PRO A 117 13.75 0.29 -7.59
C PRO A 117 15.11 0.92 -7.35
N GLU A 118 15.37 1.47 -6.18
CA GLU A 118 16.64 2.11 -5.88
C GLU A 118 17.78 1.08 -5.79
N SER A 119 17.52 -0.10 -5.23
CA SER A 119 18.48 -1.22 -5.25
C SER A 119 18.82 -1.64 -6.68
N ILE A 120 17.79 -1.82 -7.52
CA ILE A 120 17.94 -2.24 -8.91
C ILE A 120 18.70 -1.19 -9.74
N LEU A 121 18.42 0.09 -9.53
CA LEU A 121 19.12 1.19 -10.20
C LEU A 121 20.62 1.21 -9.86
N ALA A 122 20.97 0.88 -8.61
CA ALA A 122 22.35 0.73 -8.18
C ALA A 122 23.00 -0.62 -8.56
N GLY A 123 22.29 -1.48 -9.32
CA GLY A 123 22.80 -2.77 -9.78
C GLY A 123 22.76 -3.88 -8.71
N VAL A 124 21.97 -3.71 -7.65
CA VAL A 124 21.79 -4.68 -6.57
C VAL A 124 20.47 -5.42 -6.75
N ARG A 125 20.51 -6.75 -6.75
CA ARG A 125 19.32 -7.61 -6.73
C ARG A 125 18.97 -7.99 -5.29
N GLU A 126 17.69 -7.94 -4.96
CA GLU A 126 17.23 -8.27 -3.61
C GLU A 126 16.89 -9.75 -3.52
N PRO A 127 17.45 -10.48 -2.54
CA PRO A 127 17.36 -11.93 -2.55
C PRO A 127 15.95 -12.38 -2.18
N ALA A 128 15.44 -13.35 -2.95
CA ALA A 128 14.04 -13.76 -2.88
C ALA A 128 13.67 -14.38 -1.53
N ASP A 129 14.61 -15.01 -0.82
CA ASP A 129 14.41 -15.66 0.49
C ASP A 129 13.89 -14.70 1.57
N LEU A 130 14.05 -13.39 1.40
CA LEU A 130 13.46 -12.36 2.26
C LEU A 130 11.93 -12.30 2.18
N VAL A 131 11.35 -12.72 1.06
CA VAL A 131 9.90 -12.61 0.83
C VAL A 131 9.17 -13.81 1.43
N PRO A 132 8.29 -13.62 2.41
CA PRO A 132 7.63 -14.71 3.12
C PRO A 132 6.46 -15.28 2.30
N ASN A 133 6.09 -16.55 2.55
CA ASN A 133 4.81 -17.16 2.13
C ASN A 133 4.41 -16.92 0.66
N LYS A 134 5.37 -17.04 -0.27
CA LYS A 134 5.15 -16.79 -1.70
C LYS A 134 4.10 -17.73 -2.30
N LEU A 135 3.21 -17.16 -3.07
CA LEU A 135 2.20 -17.87 -3.87
C LEU A 135 2.53 -17.80 -5.36
N VAL A 136 2.91 -16.62 -5.85
CA VAL A 136 3.24 -16.36 -7.26
C VAL A 136 4.56 -15.60 -7.34
N SER A 137 5.36 -15.90 -8.36
CA SER A 137 6.61 -15.20 -8.68
C SER A 137 6.65 -14.84 -10.16
N ARG A 138 7.02 -13.60 -10.46
CA ARG A 138 7.16 -13.06 -11.82
C ARG A 138 8.39 -12.16 -11.92
N GLU A 139 9.00 -12.14 -13.09
CA GLU A 139 9.95 -11.09 -13.48
C GLU A 139 9.21 -10.11 -14.39
N LEU A 140 9.21 -8.83 -14.02
CA LEU A 140 8.60 -7.75 -14.79
C LEU A 140 9.69 -6.79 -15.27
N THR A 141 9.61 -6.36 -16.52
CA THR A 141 10.49 -5.31 -17.04
C THR A 141 9.84 -3.95 -16.85
N ILE A 142 10.58 -3.01 -16.30
CA ILE A 142 10.15 -1.63 -16.06
C ILE A 142 11.16 -0.68 -16.69
N ASP A 143 10.63 0.35 -17.32
CA ASP A 143 11.36 1.50 -17.81
C ASP A 143 11.54 2.48 -16.64
N LEU A 144 12.76 2.57 -16.10
CA LEU A 144 13.08 3.49 -15.00
C LEU A 144 13.75 4.75 -15.54
N GLU A 145 13.28 5.91 -15.09
CA GLU A 145 13.96 7.17 -15.37
C GLU A 145 15.15 7.34 -14.41
N ALA A 146 16.36 7.42 -14.97
CA ALA A 146 17.58 7.70 -14.24
C ALA A 146 18.37 8.81 -14.95
N LYS A 147 18.55 9.96 -14.29
CA LYS A 147 19.39 11.09 -14.78
C LYS A 147 19.13 11.45 -16.25
N CYS A 148 17.85 11.66 -16.61
CA CYS A 148 17.37 11.98 -17.97
C CYS A 148 17.49 10.87 -19.02
N MET A 149 17.76 9.62 -18.61
CA MET A 149 17.72 8.44 -19.49
C MET A 149 16.67 7.46 -19.00
N VAL A 150 16.00 6.78 -19.93
CA VAL A 150 15.12 5.65 -19.61
C VAL A 150 15.91 4.37 -19.68
N VAL A 151 15.94 3.63 -18.58
CA VAL A 151 16.73 2.42 -18.43
C VAL A 151 15.79 1.25 -18.16
N LYS A 152 15.80 0.26 -19.06
CA LYS A 152 15.03 -0.98 -18.86
C LYS A 152 15.69 -1.83 -17.78
N ARG A 153 14.91 -2.22 -16.78
CA ARG A 153 15.34 -3.07 -15.68
C ARG A 153 14.30 -4.15 -15.41
N SER A 154 14.77 -5.35 -15.10
CA SER A 154 13.90 -6.43 -14.68
C SER A 154 13.82 -6.49 -13.15
N PHE A 155 12.61 -6.72 -12.67
CA PHE A 155 12.23 -6.73 -11.27
C PHE A 155 11.51 -8.03 -10.95
N SER A 156 11.90 -8.67 -9.86
CA SER A 156 11.13 -9.74 -9.26
C SER A 156 9.95 -9.17 -8.49
N VAL A 157 8.77 -9.74 -8.77
CA VAL A 157 7.51 -9.44 -8.11
C VAL A 157 6.91 -10.73 -7.57
N TYR A 158 6.47 -10.68 -6.33
CA TYR A 158 5.92 -11.79 -5.58
C TYR A 158 4.55 -11.46 -5.02
N LEU A 159 3.57 -12.31 -5.30
CA LEU A 159 2.32 -12.33 -4.55
C LEU A 159 2.51 -13.31 -3.38
N SER A 160 2.23 -12.85 -2.17
CA SER A 160 2.47 -13.62 -0.94
C SER A 160 1.26 -13.61 -0.03
N ARG A 161 1.10 -14.67 0.76
CA ARG A 161 0.08 -14.71 1.82
C ARG A 161 0.60 -14.03 3.08
N GLN A 162 -0.21 -13.14 3.66
CA GLN A 162 0.16 -12.48 4.91
C GLN A 162 0.08 -13.44 6.10
N TYR A 163 0.79 -13.09 7.18
CA TYR A 163 0.69 -13.78 8.46
C TYR A 163 -0.68 -13.57 9.11
N GLU A 164 -1.13 -14.56 9.87
CA GLU A 164 -2.27 -14.39 10.76
C GLU A 164 -1.80 -13.65 12.03
N SER A 165 -2.33 -12.44 12.24
CA SER A 165 -1.90 -11.58 13.34
C SER A 165 -3.04 -10.68 13.81
N SER A 166 -3.04 -10.37 15.10
CA SER A 166 -3.91 -9.37 15.72
C SER A 166 -3.30 -7.97 15.74
N ILE A 167 -2.09 -7.80 15.20
CA ILE A 167 -1.42 -6.52 15.01
C ILE A 167 -1.58 -6.12 13.55
N TYR A 168 -2.11 -4.91 13.34
CA TYR A 168 -2.45 -4.39 12.03
C TYR A 168 -1.61 -3.18 11.69
N VAL A 169 -1.09 -3.15 10.47
CA VAL A 169 -0.53 -1.96 9.83
C VAL A 169 -1.50 -1.50 8.76
N VAL A 170 -2.13 -0.35 8.95
CA VAL A 170 -2.87 0.31 7.88
C VAL A 170 -1.85 1.03 7.00
N ASP A 171 -1.58 0.47 5.83
CA ASP A 171 -0.63 1.03 4.86
C ASP A 171 -1.35 2.05 3.97
N TRP A 172 -1.28 3.32 4.36
CA TRP A 172 -1.67 4.44 3.51
C TRP A 172 -0.49 5.05 2.76
N SER A 173 0.73 4.53 2.97
CA SER A 173 1.93 4.98 2.29
C SER A 173 2.07 4.40 0.88
N ASN A 174 1.53 3.20 0.63
CA ASN A 174 1.66 2.52 -0.65
C ASN A 174 0.30 2.04 -1.21
N PRO A 175 0.14 1.94 -2.54
CA PRO A 175 -1.09 1.45 -3.18
C PRO A 175 -1.22 -0.08 -3.13
N GLY A 176 -0.82 -0.73 -2.03
CA GLY A 176 -0.87 -2.20 -1.89
C GLY A 176 0.29 -2.96 -2.55
N LEU A 177 1.33 -2.24 -3.00
CA LEU A 177 2.59 -2.82 -3.47
C LEU A 177 3.70 -2.36 -2.54
N ILE A 178 4.43 -3.32 -1.98
CA ILE A 178 5.42 -3.08 -0.93
C ILE A 178 6.81 -3.37 -1.51
N PRO A 179 7.69 -2.37 -1.65
CA PRO A 179 9.05 -2.64 -2.08
C PRO A 179 9.79 -3.44 -0.99
N TYR A 180 10.45 -4.53 -1.37
CA TYR A 180 11.25 -5.32 -0.45
C TYR A 180 12.75 -5.05 -0.65
N SER A 181 13.48 -5.05 0.45
CA SER A 181 14.94 -4.94 0.45
C SER A 181 15.54 -5.66 1.64
N LYS A 182 16.82 -6.04 1.52
CA LYS A 182 17.57 -6.65 2.62
C LYS A 182 17.69 -5.66 3.77
N PHE A 183 17.29 -6.09 4.96
CA PHE A 183 17.38 -5.34 6.23
C PHE A 183 18.79 -4.83 6.61
N ALA A 184 19.82 -5.09 5.80
CA ALA A 184 21.23 -4.84 6.11
C ALA A 184 21.94 -3.80 5.23
N LEU A 185 21.24 -3.05 4.37
CA LEU A 185 21.83 -1.89 3.69
C LEU A 185 20.83 -0.73 3.81
N PRO A 186 20.85 0.02 4.92
CA PRO A 186 19.88 1.08 5.14
C PRO A 186 20.04 2.20 4.13
N ARG A 187 21.15 2.26 3.36
CA ARG A 187 21.34 3.22 2.28
C ARG A 187 22.05 2.63 1.06
N VAL A 188 21.47 2.86 -0.12
CA VAL A 188 22.13 2.65 -1.41
C VAL A 188 22.38 4.04 -1.99
N GLU A 189 23.63 4.37 -2.29
CA GLU A 189 24.05 5.73 -2.71
C GLU A 189 23.54 6.87 -1.79
N GLY A 190 23.31 6.58 -0.50
CA GLY A 190 22.81 7.56 0.47
C GLY A 190 21.27 7.64 0.59
N VAL A 191 20.52 6.91 -0.23
CA VAL A 191 19.04 6.85 -0.19
C VAL A 191 18.59 5.68 0.67
N GLU A 192 17.64 5.92 1.57
CA GLU A 192 17.06 4.85 2.38
C GLU A 192 16.17 3.93 1.56
N VAL A 193 16.51 2.64 1.52
CA VAL A 193 15.89 1.65 0.63
C VAL A 193 14.99 0.67 1.38
N SER A 194 14.94 0.77 2.71
CA SER A 194 14.11 -0.09 3.54
C SER A 194 12.68 0.43 3.63
N ASP A 195 11.71 -0.36 3.16
CA ASP A 195 10.31 -0.06 3.36
C ASP A 195 9.90 -0.49 4.79
N PRO A 196 9.38 0.42 5.61
CA PRO A 196 9.04 0.11 7.00
C PRO A 196 7.85 -0.85 7.12
N VAL A 197 6.96 -0.93 6.12
CA VAL A 197 5.85 -1.88 6.10
C VAL A 197 6.38 -3.28 5.79
N PHE A 198 7.29 -3.42 4.82
CA PHE A 198 7.98 -4.70 4.57
C PHE A 198 8.68 -5.21 5.83
N SER A 199 9.48 -4.34 6.47
CA SER A 199 10.17 -4.65 7.73
C SER A 199 9.23 -5.08 8.82
N ALA A 200 8.09 -4.38 9.00
CA ALA A 200 7.13 -4.74 10.01
C ALA A 200 6.54 -6.14 9.77
N ILE A 201 6.18 -6.46 8.52
CA ILE A 201 5.63 -7.77 8.16
C ILE A 201 6.64 -8.89 8.45
N VAL A 202 7.87 -8.75 7.98
CA VAL A 202 8.86 -9.84 8.09
C VAL A 202 9.41 -9.99 9.51
N ARG A 203 9.65 -8.89 10.23
CA ARG A 203 10.23 -8.93 11.59
C ARG A 203 9.21 -9.32 12.66
N PHE A 204 7.98 -8.80 12.56
CA PHE A 204 6.98 -8.90 13.61
C PHE A 204 5.75 -9.73 13.22
N GLY A 205 5.69 -10.24 11.99
CA GLY A 205 4.57 -11.06 11.53
C GLY A 205 3.24 -10.31 11.54
N VAL A 206 3.23 -9.00 11.31
CA VAL A 206 2.00 -8.18 11.34
C VAL A 206 1.18 -8.36 10.08
N ARG A 207 -0.10 -8.00 10.15
CA ARG A 207 -1.00 -7.95 9.00
C ARG A 207 -1.10 -6.52 8.47
N ALA A 208 -0.68 -6.29 7.23
CA ALA A 208 -0.94 -5.06 6.50
C ALA A 208 -2.35 -5.06 5.90
N VAL A 209 -3.02 -3.91 5.94
CA VAL A 209 -4.36 -3.66 5.41
C VAL A 209 -4.42 -2.26 4.80
N SER A 210 -5.38 -1.98 3.91
CA SER A 210 -5.57 -0.63 3.36
C SER A 210 -6.73 0.11 4.01
N ARG A 211 -7.71 -0.64 4.54
CA ARG A 211 -8.86 -0.07 5.22
C ARG A 211 -8.60 0.19 6.70
N VAL A 212 -9.38 1.12 7.23
CA VAL A 212 -9.52 1.40 8.66
C VAL A 212 -9.95 0.12 9.39
N VAL A 213 -9.26 -0.22 10.48
CA VAL A 213 -9.57 -1.39 11.34
C VAL A 213 -9.80 -0.92 12.78
N GLY A 214 -11.03 -1.04 13.28
CA GLY A 214 -11.36 -0.62 14.65
C GLY A 214 -11.51 0.89 14.80
N LYS A 215 -11.40 1.39 16.03
CA LYS A 215 -11.59 2.81 16.37
C LYS A 215 -10.36 3.53 16.90
N ASP A 216 -9.35 2.78 17.36
CA ASP A 216 -8.14 3.32 17.99
C ASP A 216 -6.96 3.21 17.03
N PHE A 217 -6.40 4.35 16.61
CA PHE A 217 -5.28 4.41 15.67
C PHE A 217 -4.05 5.04 16.29
N ILE A 218 -2.90 4.45 16.00
CA ILE A 218 -1.60 5.02 16.33
C ILE A 218 -0.95 5.45 15.01
N LEU A 219 -0.87 6.75 14.78
CA LEU A 219 -0.35 7.31 13.53
C LEU A 219 1.17 7.54 13.67
N THR A 220 1.91 7.12 12.65
CA THR A 220 3.27 7.64 12.43
C THR A 220 3.20 9.12 12.03
N LEU A 221 4.33 9.82 12.16
CA LEU A 221 4.56 11.09 11.49
C LEU A 221 4.96 10.82 10.03
N PRO A 222 4.46 11.60 9.05
CA PRO A 222 4.92 11.50 7.66
C PRO A 222 6.44 11.70 7.51
N LYS A 223 6.98 12.64 8.29
CA LYS A 223 8.39 13.02 8.35
C LYS A 223 8.62 13.75 9.68
N PRO A 224 9.88 14.02 10.08
CA PRO A 224 10.14 14.83 11.26
C PRO A 224 9.44 16.19 11.14
N MET A 225 8.52 16.47 12.06
CA MET A 225 7.68 17.66 12.08
C MET A 225 7.51 18.15 13.50
N ASP A 226 7.35 19.46 13.67
CA ASP A 226 7.03 20.06 14.96
C ASP A 226 5.53 19.91 15.26
N VAL A 227 5.14 18.73 15.76
CA VAL A 227 3.78 18.42 16.19
C VAL A 227 3.83 17.84 17.59
N LYS A 228 2.93 18.31 18.46
CA LYS A 228 2.75 17.71 19.78
C LYS A 228 2.26 16.26 19.63
N THR A 229 3.10 15.32 20.06
CA THR A 229 2.77 13.90 20.14
C THR A 229 2.06 13.58 21.45
N ASP A 230 1.36 12.45 21.48
CA ASP A 230 0.71 11.96 22.69
C ASP A 230 1.73 11.18 23.53
N ALA A 231 1.60 11.20 24.86
CA ALA A 231 2.54 10.49 25.74
C ALA A 231 2.20 8.99 25.87
N ASP A 232 0.92 8.65 25.73
CA ASP A 232 0.33 7.31 25.88
C ASP A 232 -0.10 6.74 24.52
N TYR A 233 0.77 6.79 23.51
CA TYR A 233 0.40 6.37 22.15
C TYR A 233 0.38 4.84 21.96
N CYS A 234 1.07 4.05 22.80
CA CYS A 234 1.16 2.58 22.66
C CYS A 234 -0.06 1.81 23.22
N VAL A 235 -1.27 2.34 23.04
CA VAL A 235 -2.52 1.81 23.64
C VAL A 235 -3.30 0.83 22.75
N GLY A 236 -2.89 0.63 21.50
CA GLY A 236 -3.63 -0.16 20.52
C GLY A 236 -2.76 -1.08 19.67
N ASN A 237 -3.40 -1.89 18.82
CA ASN A 237 -2.73 -2.83 17.92
C ASN A 237 -2.83 -2.42 16.45
N VAL A 238 -3.31 -1.20 16.17
CA VAL A 238 -3.53 -0.69 14.83
C VAL A 238 -2.63 0.52 14.61
N PHE A 239 -1.64 0.33 13.77
CA PHE A 239 -0.62 1.30 13.43
C PHE A 239 -0.86 1.81 12.02
N VAL A 240 -0.83 3.12 11.81
CA VAL A 240 -1.10 3.73 10.50
C VAL A 240 0.20 4.28 9.95
N SER A 241 0.63 3.74 8.80
CA SER A 241 1.79 4.23 8.04
C SER A 241 1.33 5.31 7.06
N LEU A 242 1.83 6.54 7.21
CA LEU A 242 1.45 7.67 6.37
C LEU A 242 2.45 7.94 5.24
N PRO A 243 1.99 8.47 4.10
CA PRO A 243 2.88 8.90 3.01
C PRO A 243 3.89 9.96 3.47
N GLN A 244 5.17 9.75 3.18
CA GLN A 244 6.24 10.70 3.53
C GLN A 244 6.12 12.06 2.81
N SER A 245 5.40 12.10 1.70
CA SER A 245 5.11 13.31 0.94
C SER A 245 4.10 14.25 1.64
N MET A 246 3.38 13.76 2.65
CA MET A 246 2.34 14.52 3.34
C MET A 246 2.92 15.73 4.09
N GLY A 247 2.29 16.90 3.91
CA GLY A 247 2.65 18.13 4.61
C GLY A 247 2.01 18.24 5.99
N LEU A 248 2.48 19.19 6.81
CA LEU A 248 1.98 19.40 8.16
C LEU A 248 0.48 19.76 8.16
N SER A 249 0.06 20.63 7.24
CA SER A 249 -1.34 21.03 7.08
C SER A 249 -2.25 19.83 6.76
N ASP A 250 -1.83 18.97 5.84
CA ASP A 250 -2.57 17.77 5.45
C ASP A 250 -2.64 16.76 6.60
N TYR A 251 -1.53 16.58 7.32
CA TYR A 251 -1.45 15.71 8.49
C TYR A 251 -2.41 16.14 9.61
N LEU A 252 -2.39 17.43 9.98
CA LEU A 252 -3.31 17.97 11.00
C LEU A 252 -4.77 17.91 10.53
N SER A 253 -5.02 18.15 9.25
CA SER A 253 -6.36 18.04 8.66
C SER A 253 -6.87 16.60 8.69
N LEU A 254 -6.03 15.62 8.37
CA LEU A 254 -6.34 14.19 8.46
C LEU A 254 -6.73 13.82 9.89
N ILE A 255 -5.94 14.22 10.89
CA ILE A 255 -6.24 13.97 12.30
C ILE A 255 -7.60 14.57 12.67
N GLY A 256 -7.84 15.84 12.34
CA GLY A 256 -9.11 16.50 12.63
C GLY A 256 -10.30 15.78 12.00
N LYS A 257 -10.17 15.30 10.76
CA LYS A 257 -11.22 14.51 10.10
C LYS A 257 -11.45 13.16 10.76
N LEU A 258 -10.39 12.41 11.05
CA LEU A 258 -10.50 11.11 11.73
C LEU A 258 -11.20 11.26 13.10
N MET A 259 -10.80 12.26 13.89
CA MET A 259 -11.45 12.56 15.16
C MET A 259 -12.91 13.00 14.98
N GLY A 260 -13.20 13.83 13.96
CA GLY A 260 -14.56 14.23 13.61
C GLY A 260 -15.46 13.07 13.18
N MET A 261 -14.87 12.01 12.62
CA MET A 261 -15.56 10.73 12.32
C MET A 261 -15.71 9.82 13.55
N GLY A 262 -15.22 10.23 14.72
CA GLY A 262 -15.33 9.47 15.97
C GLY A 262 -14.23 8.44 16.20
N TYR A 263 -13.10 8.55 15.49
CA TYR A 263 -11.91 7.73 15.74
C TYR A 263 -11.05 8.32 16.87
N ASN A 264 -10.45 7.44 17.67
CA ASN A 264 -9.47 7.80 18.69
C ASN A 264 -8.08 7.76 18.06
N VAL A 265 -7.52 8.94 17.79
CA VAL A 265 -6.25 9.08 17.10
C VAL A 265 -5.15 9.43 18.10
N ARG A 266 -4.09 8.60 18.15
CA ARG A 266 -2.87 8.83 18.92
C ARG A 266 -1.72 9.14 17.98
N ARG A 267 -1.01 10.22 18.25
CA ARG A 267 0.14 10.70 17.48
C ARG A 267 1.42 10.16 18.11
N SER A 268 2.14 9.32 17.38
CA SER A 268 3.45 8.83 17.81
C SER A 268 4.57 9.78 17.36
N PRO A 269 5.74 9.76 18.00
CA PRO A 269 6.92 10.51 17.53
C PRO A 269 7.67 9.83 16.38
N PHE A 270 7.27 8.62 16.00
CA PHE A 270 7.99 7.82 15.01
C PHE A 270 7.53 8.13 13.59
N THR A 271 8.47 8.18 12.65
CA THR A 271 8.15 8.28 11.22
C THR A 271 8.04 6.92 10.54
N ARG A 272 8.70 5.90 11.11
CA ARG A 272 8.73 4.54 10.59
C ARG A 272 7.84 3.62 11.42
N VAL A 273 6.99 2.83 10.75
CA VAL A 273 5.99 2.00 11.44
C VAL A 273 6.61 0.77 12.11
N ASP A 274 7.69 0.21 11.56
CA ASP A 274 8.43 -0.89 12.17
C ASP A 274 9.08 -0.49 13.51
N GLU A 275 9.71 0.70 13.57
CA GLU A 275 10.28 1.24 14.80
C GLU A 275 9.21 1.53 15.86
N LEU A 276 8.07 2.08 15.43
CA LEU A 276 6.92 2.31 16.31
C LEU A 276 6.40 1.01 16.93
N ILE A 277 6.25 -0.04 16.12
CA ILE A 277 5.78 -1.35 16.58
C ILE A 277 6.79 -1.95 17.56
N GLU A 278 8.08 -1.92 17.23
CA GLU A 278 9.15 -2.39 18.10
C GLU A 278 9.12 -1.69 19.47
N HIS A 279 8.95 -0.37 19.48
CA HIS A 279 8.84 0.41 20.71
C HIS A 279 7.58 0.06 21.52
N CYS A 280 6.43 -0.07 20.87
CA CYS A 280 5.20 -0.38 21.59
C CYS A 280 5.14 -1.82 22.12
N LEU A 281 5.75 -2.78 21.41
CA LEU A 281 5.84 -4.16 21.89
C LEU A 281 6.80 -4.27 23.08
N SER A 282 7.99 -3.66 22.99
CA SER A 282 8.97 -3.67 24.09
C SER A 282 8.47 -2.97 25.35
N SER A 283 7.72 -1.87 25.21
CA SER A 283 7.15 -1.15 26.35
C SER A 283 6.13 -2.01 27.11
N ARG A 284 5.31 -2.79 26.40
CA ARG A 284 4.30 -3.67 27.02
C ARG A 284 4.91 -4.86 27.76
N GLU A 285 6.01 -5.40 27.25
CA GLU A 285 6.73 -6.49 27.93
C GLU A 285 7.32 -6.04 29.29
N GLN A 286 7.60 -4.75 29.45
CA GLN A 286 8.11 -4.18 30.70
C GLN A 286 7.01 -3.96 31.75
N GLU A 287 5.76 -3.71 31.35
CA GLU A 287 4.62 -3.54 32.27
C GLU A 287 4.12 -4.86 32.88
N VAL A 288 4.47 -6.00 32.26
CA VAL A 288 4.06 -7.35 32.70
C VAL A 288 5.08 -8.00 33.65
N LYS A 289 6.24 -7.37 33.86
CA LYS A 289 7.29 -7.83 34.78
C LYS A 289 7.28 -7.07 36.10
#